data_AF-A0A8T3W749-F1
#
_entry.id   AF-A0A8T3W749-F1
#
_cell.length_a   1.000
_cell.length_b   1.000
_cell.length_c   1.000
_cell.angle_alpha   90.00
_cell.angle_beta   90.00
_cell.angle_gamma   90.00
#
_symmetry.space_group_name_H-M   'P 1'
#
loop_
_entity.id
_entity.type
_entity.pdbx_description
1 polymer ?
#
loop_
_entity_poly.entity_id
_entity_poly.type
_entity_poly.pdbx_seq_one_letter_code
_entity_poly.pdbx_strand_id
1 'polypeptide(L)'
;MVEVLNKFFDLLFGWAVVISPIFGIILVSFILSLLSTIAWKYLTDQILLKSLKEKTNSLREEIKKHKGDPKKMAELNSKMAKEGFENMKIQYKQSIKPMIATLIPFLFVFIWIRKTYEPFGTLFLGLGGIGAYILFSFIFSMILRSVMKVY
;
A
#
# COMPACT_ATOMS: atom_id res chain seq x y z
N MET A 1 26.63 10.38 -1.55
CA MET A 1 25.17 10.24 -1.81
C MET A 1 24.44 9.63 -0.61
N VAL A 2 24.80 8.43 -0.13
CA VAL A 2 24.15 7.78 1.02
C VAL A 2 24.24 8.61 2.32
N GLU A 3 25.34 9.30 2.56
CA GLU A 3 25.49 10.13 3.76
C GLU A 3 24.59 11.38 3.76
N VAL A 4 24.44 12.03 2.60
CA VAL A 4 23.52 13.17 2.41
C VAL A 4 22.08 12.73 2.67
N LEU A 5 21.72 11.55 2.16
CA LEU A 5 20.40 10.97 2.37
C LEU A 5 20.12 10.67 3.85
N ASN A 6 21.11 10.11 4.56
CA ASN A 6 20.96 9.87 6.00
C ASN A 6 20.77 11.17 6.77
N LYS A 7 21.60 12.20 6.51
CA LYS A 7 21.46 13.52 7.14
C LYS A 7 20.09 14.14 6.88
N PHE A 8 19.54 13.96 5.68
CA PHE A 8 18.19 14.43 5.34
C PHE A 8 17.12 13.73 6.19
N PHE A 9 17.14 12.41 6.29
CA PHE A 9 16.16 11.68 7.12
C PHE A 9 16.38 11.88 8.62
N ASP A 10 17.62 12.03 9.07
CA ASP A 10 17.94 12.37 10.47
C ASP A 10 17.40 13.76 10.83
N LEU A 11 17.47 14.74 9.92
CA LEU A 11 16.85 16.05 10.10
C LEU A 11 15.32 15.93 10.24
N LEU A 12 14.68 15.11 9.40
CA LEU A 12 13.23 14.98 9.38
C LEU A 12 12.67 14.15 10.54
N PHE A 13 13.37 13.08 10.93
CA PHE A 13 12.84 12.04 11.81
C PHE A 13 13.75 11.66 12.96
N GLY A 14 15.02 12.08 12.95
CA GLY A 14 15.98 11.73 14.00
C GLY A 14 15.54 12.17 15.39
N TRP A 15 14.89 13.33 15.49
CA TRP A 15 14.28 13.81 16.75
C TRP A 15 13.25 12.81 17.31
N ALA A 16 12.45 12.16 16.47
CA ALA A 16 11.45 11.19 16.89
C ALA A 16 12.11 9.87 17.35
N VAL A 17 13.21 9.46 16.70
CA VAL A 17 14.00 8.29 17.09
C VAL A 17 14.65 8.50 18.46
N VAL A 18 15.15 9.70 18.74
CA VAL A 18 15.76 10.06 20.03
C VAL A 18 14.74 9.99 21.17
N ILE A 19 13.50 10.42 20.95
CA ILE A 19 12.42 10.32 21.94
C ILE A 19 12.12 8.84 22.22
N SER A 20 11.89 8.06 21.17
CA SER A 20 11.69 6.62 21.28
C SER A 20 11.83 5.96 19.90
N PRO A 21 12.63 4.90 19.75
CA PRO A 21 12.76 4.19 18.48
C PRO A 21 11.41 3.69 17.94
N ILE A 22 10.53 3.19 18.81
CA ILE A 22 9.22 2.71 18.36
C ILE A 22 8.32 3.87 17.92
N PHE A 23 8.39 5.03 18.56
CA PHE A 23 7.67 6.21 18.12
C PHE A 23 8.19 6.71 16.77
N GLY A 24 9.52 6.75 16.60
CA GLY A 24 10.15 7.11 15.34
C GLY A 24 9.70 6.22 14.17
N ILE A 25 9.66 4.89 14.37
CA ILE A 25 9.30 3.98 13.28
C ILE A 25 7.81 4.10 12.92
N ILE A 26 6.94 4.26 13.92
CA ILE A 26 5.51 4.49 13.72
C ILE A 26 5.27 5.78 12.94
N LEU A 27 5.95 6.87 13.32
CA LEU A 27 5.81 8.16 12.66
C LEU A 27 6.26 8.10 11.20
N VAL A 28 7.42 7.50 10.93
CA VAL A 28 7.96 7.33 9.56
C VAL A 28 7.00 6.47 8.73
N SER A 29 6.52 5.35 9.27
CA SER A 29 5.52 4.50 8.61
C SER A 29 4.26 5.27 8.27
N PHE A 30 3.74 6.10 9.18
CA PHE A 30 2.54 6.88 8.95
C PHE A 30 2.75 7.91 7.82
N ILE A 31 3.81 8.72 7.90
CA ILE A 31 4.08 9.78 6.91
C ILE A 31 4.30 9.19 5.52
N LEU A 32 5.05 8.10 5.40
CA LEU A 32 5.28 7.47 4.10
C LEU A 32 4.05 6.75 3.55
N SER A 33 3.25 6.12 4.39
CA SER A 33 1.95 5.58 3.97
C SER A 33 1.00 6.69 3.52
N LEU A 34 1.03 7.85 4.16
CA LEU A 34 0.25 9.01 3.75
C LEU A 34 0.71 9.55 2.39
N LEU A 35 2.00 9.78 2.21
CA LEU A 35 2.56 10.27 0.94
C LEU A 35 2.31 9.30 -0.20
N SER A 36 2.49 8.00 0.01
CA SER A 36 2.22 6.99 -1.02
C SER A 36 0.73 6.86 -1.34
N THR A 37 -0.16 7.02 -0.35
CA THR A 37 -1.61 7.02 -0.58
C THR A 37 -2.06 8.25 -1.35
N ILE A 38 -1.49 9.42 -1.05
CA ILE A 38 -1.71 10.66 -1.81
C ILE A 38 -1.19 10.47 -3.25
N ALA A 39 0.04 9.99 -3.42
CA ALA A 39 0.61 9.74 -4.74
C ALA A 39 -0.28 8.79 -5.56
N TRP A 40 -0.76 7.70 -4.96
CA TRP A 40 -1.70 6.80 -5.63
C TRP A 40 -2.98 7.52 -6.05
N LYS A 41 -3.59 8.29 -5.14
CA LYS A 41 -4.85 8.99 -5.40
C LYS A 41 -4.75 9.96 -6.59
N TYR A 42 -3.63 10.65 -6.73
CA TYR A 42 -3.45 11.67 -7.79
C TYR A 42 -2.82 11.12 -9.07
N LEU A 43 -2.06 10.02 -9.00
CA LEU A 43 -1.37 9.45 -10.17
C LEU A 43 -2.19 8.34 -10.87
N THR A 44 -3.37 8.00 -10.36
CA THR A 44 -4.26 6.98 -10.93
C THR A 44 -5.64 7.53 -11.24
N ASP A 45 -6.32 6.92 -12.21
CA ASP A 45 -7.71 7.25 -12.52
C ASP A 45 -8.66 6.61 -11.50
N GLN A 46 -9.03 7.40 -10.49
CA GLN A 46 -9.91 6.97 -9.40
C GLN A 46 -11.34 6.67 -9.86
N ILE A 47 -11.83 7.33 -10.92
CA ILE A 47 -13.18 7.09 -11.47
C ILE A 47 -13.19 5.72 -12.16
N LEU A 48 -12.18 5.45 -12.98
CA LEU A 48 -12.00 4.16 -13.63
C LEU A 48 -11.89 3.04 -12.59
N LEU A 49 -11.01 3.16 -11.59
CA LEU A 49 -10.82 2.14 -10.57
C LEU A 49 -12.10 1.88 -9.75
N LYS A 50 -12.85 2.93 -9.42
CA LYS A 50 -14.15 2.81 -8.75
C LYS A 50 -15.16 2.04 -9.62
N SER A 51 -15.26 2.36 -10.91
CA SER A 51 -16.19 1.66 -11.83
C SER A 51 -15.85 0.17 -12.00
N LEU A 52 -14.56 -0.20 -12.03
CA LEU A 52 -14.13 -1.61 -12.07
C LEU A 52 -14.54 -2.37 -10.79
N LYS A 53 -14.42 -1.71 -9.63
CA LYS A 53 -14.84 -2.27 -8.35
C LYS A 53 -16.36 -2.48 -8.30
N GLU A 54 -17.13 -1.50 -8.76
CA GLU A 54 -18.60 -1.58 -8.85
C GLU A 54 -19.04 -2.72 -9.78
N LYS A 55 -18.44 -2.84 -10.96
CA LYS A 55 -18.70 -3.93 -11.91
C LYS A 55 -18.38 -5.30 -11.33
N THR A 56 -17.26 -5.43 -10.63
CA THR A 56 -16.88 -6.68 -9.95
C THR A 56 -17.89 -7.03 -8.85
N ASN A 57 -18.37 -6.04 -8.10
CA ASN A 57 -19.38 -6.25 -7.07
C ASN A 57 -20.74 -6.64 -7.66
N SER A 58 -21.17 -6.03 -8.77
CA SER A 58 -22.43 -6.42 -9.42
C SER A 58 -22.40 -7.86 -9.92
N LEU A 59 -21.28 -8.31 -10.50
CA LEU A 59 -21.11 -9.72 -10.89
C LEU A 59 -21.15 -10.67 -9.70
N ARG A 60 -20.52 -10.31 -8.58
CA ARG A 60 -20.57 -11.11 -7.35
C ARG A 60 -22.00 -11.26 -6.81
N GLU A 61 -22.79 -10.19 -6.86
CA GLU A 61 -24.20 -10.24 -6.48
C GLU A 61 -25.03 -11.09 -7.46
N GLU A 62 -24.75 -11.02 -8.76
CA GLU A 62 -25.41 -11.87 -9.76
C GLU A 62 -25.12 -13.36 -9.53
N ILE A 63 -23.86 -13.71 -9.25
CA ILE A 63 -23.45 -15.08 -8.87
C ILE A 63 -24.21 -15.53 -7.61
N LYS A 64 -24.33 -14.67 -6.59
CA LYS A 64 -25.08 -15.01 -5.36
C LYS A 64 -26.56 -15.31 -5.64
N LYS A 65 -27.19 -14.57 -6.56
CA LYS A 65 -28.60 -14.77 -6.95
C LYS A 65 -28.83 -16.07 -7.72
N HIS A 66 -27.81 -16.56 -8.43
CA HIS A 66 -27.93 -17.73 -9.32
C HIS A 66 -27.30 -19.02 -8.80
N LYS A 67 -26.94 -19.10 -7.51
CA LYS A 67 -26.28 -20.26 -6.89
C LYS A 67 -26.95 -21.63 -7.16
N GLY A 68 -28.26 -21.65 -7.42
CA GLY A 68 -29.02 -22.87 -7.70
C GLY A 68 -29.05 -23.31 -9.16
N ASP A 69 -28.49 -22.55 -10.09
CA ASP A 69 -28.46 -22.87 -11.53
C ASP A 69 -27.02 -23.19 -11.97
N PRO A 70 -26.65 -24.48 -12.12
CA PRO A 70 -25.28 -24.88 -12.47
C PRO A 70 -24.80 -24.31 -13.81
N LYS A 71 -25.68 -24.21 -14.81
CA LYS A 71 -25.31 -23.71 -16.14
C LYS A 71 -25.03 -22.21 -16.07
N LYS A 72 -25.93 -21.46 -15.44
CA LYS A 72 -25.78 -20.01 -15.29
C LYS A 72 -24.64 -19.64 -14.36
N MET A 73 -24.38 -20.44 -13.33
CA MET A 73 -23.19 -20.30 -12.47
C MET A 73 -21.89 -20.52 -13.24
N ALA A 74 -21.82 -21.54 -14.10
CA ALA A 74 -20.64 -21.78 -14.93
C ALA A 74 -20.37 -20.59 -15.88
N GLU A 75 -21.42 -20.05 -16.50
CA GLU A 75 -21.32 -18.86 -17.36
C GLU A 75 -20.85 -17.62 -16.58
N LEU A 76 -21.47 -17.33 -15.43
CA LEU A 76 -21.13 -16.16 -14.61
C LEU A 76 -19.72 -16.27 -14.02
N ASN A 77 -19.28 -17.46 -13.63
CA ASN A 77 -17.91 -17.69 -13.18
C ASN A 77 -16.89 -17.48 -14.32
N SER A 78 -17.20 -17.96 -15.54
CA SER A 78 -16.37 -17.70 -16.72
C SER A 78 -16.29 -16.20 -17.03
N LYS A 79 -17.41 -15.49 -16.96
CA LYS A 79 -17.46 -14.03 -17.10
C LYS A 79 -16.63 -13.33 -16.03
N MET A 80 -16.75 -13.75 -14.76
CA MET A 80 -15.95 -13.22 -13.66
C MET A 80 -14.45 -13.47 -13.84
N ALA A 81 -14.06 -14.62 -14.38
CA ALA A 81 -12.66 -14.90 -14.69
C ALA A 81 -12.12 -13.98 -15.80
N LYS A 82 -12.88 -13.82 -16.90
CA LYS A 82 -12.52 -12.92 -18.01
C LYS A 82 -12.42 -11.47 -17.54
N GLU A 83 -13.44 -10.99 -16.84
CA GLU A 83 -13.42 -9.64 -16.28
C GLU A 83 -12.35 -9.47 -15.21
N GLY A 84 -12.07 -10.49 -14.40
CA GLY A 84 -10.99 -10.49 -13.44
C GLY A 84 -9.62 -10.28 -14.10
N PHE A 85 -9.37 -10.94 -15.23
CA PHE A 85 -8.15 -10.77 -16.01
C PHE A 85 -8.03 -9.35 -16.60
N GLU A 86 -9.08 -8.83 -17.22
CA GLU A 86 -9.06 -7.46 -17.76
C GLU A 86 -8.94 -6.41 -16.65
N ASN A 87 -9.65 -6.59 -15.53
CA ASN A 87 -9.56 -5.71 -14.36
C ASN A 87 -8.14 -5.72 -13.78
N MET A 88 -7.47 -6.87 -13.72
CA MET A 88 -6.08 -6.99 -13.29
C MET A 88 -5.15 -6.21 -14.23
N LYS A 89 -5.32 -6.35 -15.55
CA LYS A 89 -4.52 -5.63 -16.56
C LYS A 89 -4.69 -4.12 -16.46
N ILE A 90 -5.92 -3.63 -16.28
CA ILE A 90 -6.19 -2.19 -16.11
C ILE A 90 -5.59 -1.70 -14.80
N GLN A 91 -5.82 -2.40 -13.69
CA GLN A 91 -5.23 -2.05 -12.39
C GLN A 91 -3.71 -2.00 -12.43
N TYR A 92 -3.07 -2.98 -13.08
CA TYR A 92 -1.62 -3.00 -13.26
C TYR A 92 -1.13 -1.77 -14.03
N LYS A 93 -1.79 -1.40 -15.13
CA LYS A 93 -1.43 -0.19 -15.88
C LYS A 93 -1.58 1.08 -15.05
N GLN A 94 -2.65 1.17 -14.25
CA GLN A 94 -2.88 2.30 -13.35
C GLN A 94 -1.85 2.32 -12.21
N SER A 95 -1.42 1.16 -11.71
CA SER A 95 -0.51 1.05 -10.56
C SER A 95 0.96 1.28 -10.90
N ILE A 96 1.39 1.09 -12.16
CA ILE A 96 2.79 1.26 -12.56
C ILE A 96 3.30 2.67 -12.28
N LYS A 97 2.55 3.70 -12.67
CA LYS A 97 2.97 5.11 -12.47
C LYS A 97 3.23 5.44 -11.00
N PRO A 98 2.28 5.25 -10.07
CA PRO A 98 2.53 5.49 -8.65
C PRO A 98 3.57 4.52 -8.07
N MET A 99 3.66 3.27 -8.54
CA MET A 99 4.66 2.32 -8.07
C MET A 99 6.08 2.82 -8.36
N ILE A 100 6.36 3.24 -9.60
CA ILE A 100 7.68 3.78 -9.97
C ILE A 100 7.97 5.07 -9.20
N ALA A 101 6.97 5.96 -9.07
CA ALA A 101 7.11 7.20 -8.33
C ALA A 101 7.43 6.99 -6.84
N THR A 102 6.93 5.90 -6.23
CA THR A 102 7.12 5.60 -4.80
C THR A 102 8.29 4.65 -4.52
N LEU A 103 8.74 3.87 -5.51
CA LEU A 103 9.81 2.90 -5.35
C LEU A 103 11.14 3.55 -4.92
N ILE A 104 11.57 4.60 -5.63
CA ILE A 104 12.83 5.28 -5.33
C ILE A 104 12.82 5.88 -3.90
N PRO A 105 11.79 6.64 -3.49
CA PRO A 105 11.67 7.10 -2.11
C PRO A 105 11.71 5.97 -1.07
N PHE A 106 11.03 4.84 -1.31
CA PHE A 106 11.01 3.73 -0.37
C PHE A 106 12.36 3.02 -0.23
N LEU A 107 13.12 2.86 -1.31
CA LEU A 107 14.46 2.27 -1.24
C LEU A 107 15.38 3.12 -0.36
N PHE A 108 15.33 4.44 -0.49
CA PHE A 108 16.09 5.36 0.33
C PHE A 108 15.72 5.30 1.81
N VAL A 109 14.42 5.18 2.10
CA VAL A 109 13.93 4.99 3.47
C VAL A 109 14.41 3.67 4.05
N PHE A 110 14.39 2.57 3.29
CA PHE A 110 14.85 1.27 3.79
C PHE A 110 16.33 1.29 4.18
N ILE A 111 17.17 1.97 3.39
CA ILE A 111 18.61 2.14 3.71
C ILE A 111 18.77 2.90 5.03
N TRP A 112 18.03 3.99 5.20
CA TRP A 112 18.07 4.79 6.42
C TRP A 112 17.54 4.01 7.62
N ILE A 113 16.38 3.35 7.51
CA ILE A 113 15.80 2.53 8.57
C ILE A 113 16.78 1.44 9.00
N ARG A 114 17.42 0.75 8.05
CA ARG A 114 18.41 -0.27 8.40
C ARG A 114 19.52 0.30 9.26
N LYS A 115 20.15 1.39 8.81
CA LYS A 115 21.28 2.01 9.52
C LYS A 115 20.87 2.57 10.89
N THR A 116 19.74 3.26 10.96
CA THR A 116 19.28 3.95 12.17
C THR A 116 18.77 2.98 13.22
N TYR A 117 18.13 1.88 12.80
CA TYR A 117 17.48 0.95 13.73
C TYR A 117 18.28 -0.31 14.08
N GLU A 118 19.37 -0.60 13.35
CA GLU A 118 20.27 -1.74 13.64
C GLU A 118 20.80 -1.76 15.08
N PRO A 119 21.23 -0.63 15.69
CA PRO A 119 21.72 -0.63 17.08
C PRO A 119 20.67 -1.00 18.13
N PHE A 120 19.38 -0.88 17.80
CA PHE A 120 18.28 -1.16 18.73
C PHE A 120 17.82 -2.62 18.71
N GLY A 121 18.31 -3.44 17.76
CA GLY A 121 17.92 -4.84 17.64
C GLY A 121 16.44 -5.01 17.28
N THR A 122 15.66 -5.59 18.19
CA THR A 122 14.22 -5.82 18.01
C THR A 122 13.41 -4.64 18.55
N LEU A 123 12.39 -4.22 17.79
CA LEU A 123 11.55 -3.07 18.13
C LEU A 123 10.14 -3.46 18.54
N PHE A 124 9.47 -4.28 17.72
CA PHE A 124 8.05 -4.58 17.91
C PHE A 124 7.75 -6.04 17.61
N LEU A 125 7.23 -6.78 18.61
CA LEU A 125 6.88 -8.20 18.47
C LEU A 125 8.03 -9.07 17.92
N GLY A 126 9.28 -8.76 18.29
CA GLY A 126 10.47 -9.46 17.77
C GLY A 126 10.93 -9.02 16.38
N LEU A 127 10.25 -8.08 15.73
CA LEU A 127 10.65 -7.50 14.45
C LEU A 127 11.66 -6.37 14.66
N GLY A 128 12.72 -6.35 13.85
CA GLY A 128 13.62 -5.18 13.74
C GLY A 128 12.98 -4.01 12.99
N GLY A 129 13.76 -2.95 12.76
CA GLY A 129 13.32 -1.70 12.11
C GLY A 129 12.50 -1.87 10.84
N ILE A 130 13.01 -2.65 9.87
CA ILE A 130 12.32 -2.86 8.59
C ILE A 130 10.99 -3.61 8.77
N GLY A 131 10.98 -4.65 9.62
CA GLY A 131 9.77 -5.44 9.86
C GLY A 131 8.68 -4.63 10.54
N ALA A 132 9.04 -3.88 11.58
CA ALA A 132 8.11 -2.96 12.25
C ALA A 132 7.57 -1.91 11.27
N TYR A 133 8.43 -1.34 10.41
CA TYR A 133 8.00 -0.37 9.39
C TYR A 133 6.97 -0.95 8.41
N ILE A 134 7.21 -2.16 7.88
CA ILE A 134 6.30 -2.82 6.93
C ILE A 134 4.95 -3.08 7.60
N LEU A 135 4.96 -3.56 8.84
CA LEU A 135 3.74 -3.84 9.60
C LEU A 135 2.89 -2.57 9.80
N PHE A 136 3.49 -1.51 10.36
CA PHE A 136 2.79 -0.26 10.61
C PHE A 136 2.36 0.42 9.30
N SER A 137 3.21 0.43 8.28
CA SER A 137 2.88 1.05 6.99
C SER A 137 1.70 0.35 6.32
N PHE A 138 1.60 -0.97 6.41
CA PHE A 138 0.45 -1.73 5.91
C PHE A 138 -0.85 -1.34 6.65
N ILE A 139 -0.81 -1.30 7.99
CA ILE A 139 -1.96 -0.88 8.81
C ILE A 139 -2.40 0.54 8.46
N PHE A 140 -1.46 1.49 8.41
CA PHE A 140 -1.77 2.87 8.04
C PHE A 140 -2.29 2.99 6.62
N SER A 141 -1.72 2.27 5.65
CA SER A 141 -2.18 2.26 4.26
C SER A 141 -3.64 1.81 4.15
N MET A 142 -4.04 0.77 4.89
CA MET A 142 -5.43 0.32 4.93
C MET A 142 -6.37 1.40 5.49
N ILE A 143 -5.99 2.01 6.62
CA ILE A 143 -6.77 3.07 7.27
C ILE A 143 -6.89 4.28 6.35
N LEU A 144 -5.77 4.77 5.81
CA LEU A 144 -5.70 5.96 4.96
C LEU A 144 -6.48 5.77 3.66
N ARG A 145 -6.35 4.63 2.99
CA ARG A 145 -7.13 4.34 1.77
C ARG A 145 -8.63 4.31 2.04
N SER A 146 -9.03 3.77 3.19
CA SER A 146 -10.43 3.77 3.63
C SER A 146 -10.94 5.20 3.86
N VAL A 147 -10.21 5.99 4.67
CA VAL A 147 -10.59 7.38 5.01
C VAL A 147 -10.59 8.28 3.77
N MET A 148 -9.60 8.15 2.90
CA MET A 148 -9.45 8.99 1.71
C MET A 148 -10.27 8.54 0.51
N LYS A 149 -11.00 7.42 0.63
CA LYS A 149 -11.78 6.75 -0.43
C LYS A 149 -10.93 6.54 -1.69
N VAL A 150 -9.77 5.93 -1.50
CA VAL A 150 -8.86 5.57 -2.59
C VAL A 150 -9.22 4.18 -3.09
N TYR A 151 -9.49 4.08 -4.38
CA TYR A 151 -9.90 2.84 -5.06
C TYR A 151 -8.75 2.22 -5.85
#